data_AF-A0A0Q8MJ95-F1
#
_entry.id   AF-A0A0Q8MJ95-F1
#
_cell.length_a   1.000
_cell.length_b   1.000
_cell.length_c   1.000
_cell.angle_alpha   90.00
_cell.angle_beta   90.00
_cell.angle_gamma   90.00
#
_symmetry.space_group_name_H-M   'P 1'
#
loop_
_entity.id
_entity.type
_entity.pdbx_description
1 polymer ?
#
loop_
_entity_poly.entity_id
_entity_poly.type
_entity_poly.pdbx_seq_one_letter_code
_entity_poly.pdbx_strand_id
1 'polypeptide(L)' 'MDAPEAEQLVKAMVHEEADALRHIVREIAQRYPGSDDLELLGYLLGLVVRLTRDPSALDRG' A
#
# COMPACT_ATOMS: atom_id res chain seq x y z
N MET A 1 15.66 -14.30 -15.87
CA MET A 1 15.00 -13.74 -14.69
C MET A 1 14.52 -14.91 -13.88
N ASP A 2 15.09 -15.08 -12.70
CA ASP A 2 14.74 -16.19 -11.84
C ASP A 2 13.43 -15.86 -11.11
N ALA A 3 12.65 -16.90 -10.74
CA ALA A 3 11.39 -16.73 -10.02
C ALA A 3 11.43 -15.70 -8.85
N PRO A 4 12.47 -15.67 -7.99
CA PRO A 4 12.56 -14.66 -6.93
C PRO A 4 12.77 -13.22 -7.43
N GLU A 5 13.46 -13.02 -8.56
CA GLU A 5 13.65 -11.70 -9.15
C GLU A 5 12.33 -11.17 -9.74
N ALA A 6 11.55 -12.05 -10.39
CA ALA A 6 10.23 -11.70 -10.91
C ALA A 6 9.26 -11.33 -9.78
N GLU A 7 9.28 -12.08 -8.67
CA GLU A 7 8.47 -11.78 -7.49
C GLU A 7 8.84 -10.42 -6.87
N GLN A 8 10.14 -10.12 -6.76
CA GLN A 8 10.60 -8.82 -6.26
C GLN A 8 10.18 -7.67 -7.17
N LEU A 9 10.26 -7.86 -8.50
CA LEU A 9 9.81 -6.84 -9.46
C LEU A 9 8.31 -6.56 -9.31
N VAL A 10 7.48 -7.61 -9.23
CA VAL A 10 6.03 -7.46 -9.03
C VAL A 10 5.73 -6.75 -7.70
N LYS A 11 6.42 -7.10 -6.61
CA LYS A 11 6.26 -6.42 -5.32
C LYS A 11 6.64 -4.94 -5.40
N ALA A 12 7.73 -4.60 -6.09
CA ALA A 12 8.14 -3.21 -6.28
C ALA A 12 7.10 -2.42 -7.07
N MET A 13 6.57 -2.98 -8.16
CA MET A 13 5.52 -2.34 -8.94
C MET A 13 4.24 -2.10 -8.11
N VAL A 14 3.79 -3.12 -7.38
CA VAL A 14 2.60 -3.00 -6.51
C VAL A 14 2.85 -2.00 -5.38
N HIS A 15 4.08 -1.91 -4.85
CA HIS A 15 4.45 -0.92 -3.84
C HIS A 15 4.28 0.51 -4.37
N GLU A 16 4.86 0.81 -5.52
CA GLU A 16 4.83 2.15 -6.13
C GLU A 16 3.39 2.59 -6.41
N GLU A 17 2.60 1.73 -7.04
CA GLU A 17 1.19 2.02 -7.36
C GLU A 17 0.33 2.19 -6.09
N ALA A 18 0.54 1.34 -5.08
CA ALA A 18 -0.21 1.45 -3.82
C ALA A 18 0.16 2.72 -3.02
N ASP A 19 1.43 3.12 -3.01
CA ASP A 19 1.86 4.34 -2.33
C ASP A 19 1.34 5.60 -3.05
N ALA A 20 1.35 5.60 -4.39
CA ALA A 20 0.75 6.66 -5.19
C ALA A 20 -0.76 6.81 -4.93
N LEU A 21 -1.51 5.69 -4.96
CA LEU A 21 -2.94 5.69 -4.62
C LEU A 21 -3.19 6.17 -3.20
N ARG A 22 -2.35 5.77 -2.25
CA ARG A 22 -2.47 6.19 -0.84
C ARG A 22 -2.29 7.70 -0.70
N HIS A 23 -1.39 8.30 -1.48
CA HIS A 23 -1.22 9.74 -1.51
C HIS A 23 -2.50 10.44 -1.99
N ILE A 24 -3.07 10.00 -3.12
CA ILE A 24 -4.31 10.54 -3.67
C ILE A 24 -5.47 10.43 -2.67
N VAL A 25 -5.64 9.26 -2.04
CA VAL A 25 -6.70 9.05 -1.04
C VAL A 25 -6.55 9.97 0.17
N ARG A 26 -5.32 10.23 0.61
CA ARG A 26 -5.06 11.20 1.69
C ARG A 26 -5.45 12.62 1.30
N GLU A 27 -5.12 13.05 0.09
CA GLU A 27 -5.52 14.38 -0.41
C GLU A 27 -7.05 14.52 -0.49
N ILE A 28 -7.74 13.47 -0.96
CA ILE A 28 -9.21 13.45 -1.01
C ILE A 28 -9.79 13.49 0.42
N ALA A 29 -9.27 12.66 1.34
CA ALA A 29 -9.75 12.62 2.72
C ALA A 29 -9.56 13.94 3.47
N GLN A 30 -8.48 14.67 3.18
CA GLN A 30 -8.26 16.03 3.72
C GLN A 30 -9.32 17.03 3.24
N ARG A 31 -9.82 16.85 2.01
CA ARG A 31 -10.85 17.70 1.42
C ARG A 31 -12.28 17.32 1.83
N TYR A 32 -12.49 16.05 2.17
CA TYR A 32 -13.78 15.47 2.57
C TYR A 32 -13.62 14.66 3.87
N PRO A 33 -13.47 15.35 5.03
CA PRO A 33 -13.24 14.68 6.31
C PRO A 33 -14.48 13.91 6.77
N GLY A 34 -14.25 12.82 7.53
CA GLY A 34 -15.33 12.02 8.14
C GLY A 34 -15.93 10.95 7.21
N SER A 35 -15.21 10.55 6.17
CA SER A 35 -15.59 9.40 5.33
C SER A 35 -14.86 8.14 5.80
N ASP A 36 -15.58 7.25 6.48
CA ASP A 36 -15.06 5.96 6.94
C ASP A 36 -14.49 5.12 5.78
N ASP A 37 -15.09 5.21 4.59
CA ASP A 37 -14.62 4.52 3.39
C ASP A 37 -13.22 5.00 2.95
N LEU A 38 -12.96 6.31 3.01
CA LEU A 38 -11.65 6.87 2.66
C LEU A 38 -10.60 6.51 3.72
N GLU A 39 -10.98 6.47 5.00
CA GLU A 39 -10.10 6.03 6.08
C GLU A 39 -9.74 4.54 5.95
N LEU A 40 -10.74 3.69 5.68
CA LEU A 40 -10.55 2.26 5.42
C LEU A 40 -9.66 2.04 4.19
N LEU A 41 -9.92 2.76 3.10
CA LEU A 41 -9.11 2.66 1.89
C LEU A 41 -7.66 3.08 2.14
N GLY A 42 -7.45 4.18 2.87
CA GLY A 42 -6.11 4.64 3.27
C GLY A 42 -5.38 3.64 4.18
N TYR A 43 -6.11 2.95 5.06
CA TYR A 43 -5.57 1.86 5.88
C TYR A 43 -5.14 0.66 5.03
N LEU A 44 -6.01 0.18 4.14
CA LEU A 44 -5.75 -0.97 3.26
C LEU A 44 -4.55 -0.73 2.34
N LEU A 45 -4.47 0.46 1.72
CA LEU A 45 -3.31 0.84 0.90
C LEU A 45 -2.02 0.89 1.75
N GLY A 46 -2.11 1.40 2.98
CA GLY A 46 -0.99 1.37 3.92
C GLY A 46 -0.52 -0.05 4.27
N LEU A 47 -1.44 -1.02 4.36
CA LEU A 47 -1.11 -2.42 4.60
C LEU A 47 -0.39 -3.04 3.39
N VAL A 48 -0.88 -2.78 2.18
CA VAL A 48 -0.24 -3.24 0.93
C VAL A 48 1.19 -2.72 0.83
N VAL A 49 1.40 -1.42 1.07
CA VAL A 49 2.74 -0.80 1.05
C VAL A 49 3.70 -1.46 2.05
N ARG A 50 3.23 -1.83 3.25
CA ARG A 50 4.06 -2.55 4.24
C ARG A 50 4.43 -3.94 3.75
N LEU A 51 3.45 -4.69 3.26
CA LEU A 51 3.60 -6.05 2.75
C LEU A 51 4.57 -6.15 1.58
N THR A 52 4.56 -5.15 0.69
CA THR A 52 5.45 -5.11 -0.46
C THR A 52 6.85 -4.59 -0.15
N ARG A 53 7.02 -3.83 0.94
CA ARG A 53 8.33 -3.34 1.41
C ARG A 53 9.11 -4.40 2.20
N ASP A 54 8.42 -5.11 3.10
CA ASP A 54 8.97 -6.20 3.90
C ASP A 54 7.85 -7.20 4.21
N PRO A 55 7.78 -8.35 3.50
CA PRO A 55 6.74 -9.34 3.73
C PRO A 55 6.80 -9.96 5.14
N SER A 56 7.93 -9.87 5.83
CA SER A 56 8.08 -10.32 7.22
C SER A 56 7.48 -9.36 8.25
N ALA A 57 6.94 -8.21 7.82
CA ALA A 57 6.41 -7.18 8.71
C ALA A 57 5.07 -7.56 9.39
N LEU A 58 4.36 -8.58 8.91
CA LEU A 58 3.13 -9.07 9.53
C LEU A 58 3.35 -10.10 10.64
N ASP A 59 4.50 -10.80 10.65
CA ASP A 59 4.77 -11.89 11.59
C ASP A 59 5.28 -11.42 12.97
N ARG A 60 5.42 -10.10 13.16
CA ARG A 60 5.89 -9.48 14.42
C ARG A 60 4.80 -8.75 15.21
N GLY A 61 3.53 -8.93 14.83
CA GLY A 61 2.36 -8.31 15.46
C GLY A 61 1.76 -9.16 16.57
#